data_AF-A0A949MSY4-F1
#
_entry.id   AF-A0A949MSY4-F1
#
_cell.length_a   1.000
_cell.length_b   1.000
_cell.length_c   1.000
_cell.angle_alpha   90.00
_cell.angle_beta   90.00
_cell.angle_gamma   90.00
#
_symmetry.space_group_name_H-M   'P 1'
#
loop_
_entity.id
_entity.type
_entity.pdbx_description
1 polymer ?
#
loop_
_entity_poly.entity_id
_entity_poly.type
_entity_poly.pdbx_seq_one_letter_code
_entity_poly.pdbx_strand_id
1 'polypeptide(L)'
;MEEITNPQSKFFAPRADCFASFDNDGTILCEKISYFEVIFRRDHAREVHSKYPAWAEDAEVPKFLTVSDEELTNLHTSESMKVMTESEDELTERGLHEIAEKWLNTAHHPRFECLYKSQHRIFLRRYRRLLGNFVQGETADVECRGK
;
A
#
# COMPACT_ATOMS: atom_id res chain seq x y z
N MET A 1 -27.66 3.18 5.00
CA MET A 1 -27.43 2.45 6.26
C MET A 1 -28.72 2.28 7.05
N GLU A 2 -29.49 3.34 7.30
CA GLU A 2 -30.72 3.26 8.11
C GLU A 2 -31.73 2.21 7.63
N GLU A 3 -31.95 2.04 6.32
CA GLU A 3 -32.89 1.05 5.80
C GLU A 3 -32.46 -0.41 6.00
N ILE A 4 -31.16 -0.71 5.97
CA ILE A 4 -30.68 -2.09 6.12
C ILE A 4 -30.54 -2.49 7.59
N THR A 5 -30.42 -1.51 8.49
CA THR A 5 -30.30 -1.72 9.93
C THR A 5 -31.62 -1.61 10.69
N ASN A 6 -32.69 -1.15 10.05
CA ASN A 6 -34.02 -1.00 10.67
C ASN A 6 -34.84 -2.29 10.54
N PRO A 7 -35.20 -2.98 11.64
CA PRO A 7 -35.98 -4.22 11.60
C PRO A 7 -37.36 -4.11 10.95
N GLN A 8 -37.92 -2.89 10.85
CA GLN A 8 -39.21 -2.63 10.21
C GLN A 8 -39.09 -2.34 8.71
N SER A 9 -37.87 -2.24 8.18
CA SER A 9 -37.62 -1.99 6.77
C SER A 9 -37.72 -3.28 5.96
N LYS A 10 -38.28 -3.18 4.76
CA LYS A 10 -38.28 -4.29 3.78
C LYS A 10 -36.87 -4.67 3.29
N PHE A 11 -35.88 -3.80 3.52
CA PHE A 11 -34.47 -4.01 3.17
C PHE A 11 -33.62 -4.42 4.38
N PHE A 12 -34.25 -4.71 5.52
CA PHE A 12 -33.54 -5.13 6.73
C PHE A 12 -32.68 -6.36 6.47
N ALA A 13 -31.40 -6.26 6.83
CA ALA A 13 -30.48 -7.38 6.86
C ALA A 13 -30.10 -7.66 8.32
N PRO A 14 -30.26 -8.90 8.82
CA PRO A 14 -29.72 -9.29 10.11
C PRO A 14 -28.24 -8.97 10.18
N ARG A 15 -27.74 -8.59 11.36
CA ARG A 15 -26.32 -8.24 11.53
C ARG A 15 -25.38 -9.35 11.05
N ALA A 16 -25.79 -10.61 11.19
CA ALA A 16 -25.04 -11.77 10.74
C ALA A 16 -24.86 -11.84 9.22
N ASP A 17 -25.67 -11.10 8.44
CA ASP A 17 -25.65 -11.07 6.97
C ASP A 17 -25.10 -9.73 6.43
N CYS A 18 -24.79 -8.78 7.31
CA CYS A 18 -24.27 -7.46 6.95
C CYS A 18 -22.75 -7.51 6.71
N PHE A 19 -22.33 -8.06 5.57
CA PHE A 19 -20.94 -8.06 5.13
C PHE A 19 -20.71 -7.02 4.02
N ALA A 20 -19.61 -6.27 4.12
CA ALA A 20 -19.15 -5.36 3.08
C ALA A 20 -17.68 -5.66 2.77
N SER A 21 -17.38 -5.91 1.50
CA SER A 21 -16.02 -6.05 0.99
C SER A 21 -15.57 -4.74 0.39
N PHE A 22 -14.36 -4.32 0.71
CA PHE A 22 -13.71 -3.16 0.11
C PHE A 22 -12.45 -3.64 -0.60
N ASP A 23 -12.23 -3.12 -1.79
CA ASP A 23 -10.92 -3.22 -2.41
C ASP A 23 -9.90 -2.40 -1.59
N ASN A 24 -8.62 -2.71 -1.73
CA ASN A 24 -7.53 -2.07 -0.99
C ASN A 24 -6.89 -0.94 -1.80
N ASP A 25 -6.21 -1.29 -2.90
CA ASP A 25 -5.49 -0.35 -3.75
C ASP A 25 -6.46 0.53 -4.54
N GLY A 26 -6.21 1.84 -4.59
CA GLY A 26 -7.10 2.81 -5.24
C GLY A 26 -8.42 3.09 -4.49
N THR A 27 -8.77 2.28 -3.49
CA THR A 27 -9.98 2.42 -2.68
C THR A 27 -9.68 2.87 -1.25
N ILE A 28 -8.84 2.13 -0.51
CA ILE A 28 -8.39 2.46 0.86
C ILE A 28 -7.00 3.11 0.82
N LEU A 29 -6.10 2.61 -0.03
CA LEU A 29 -4.72 3.07 -0.20
C LEU A 29 -4.50 3.76 -1.56
N CYS A 30 -3.47 4.61 -1.64
CA CYS A 30 -3.10 5.22 -2.92
C CYS A 30 -2.32 4.21 -3.77
N GLU A 31 -2.78 3.96 -4.99
CA GLU A 31 -2.11 3.09 -5.98
C GLU A 31 -1.23 3.87 -6.97
N LYS A 32 -1.04 5.17 -6.73
CA LYS A 32 -0.13 6.00 -7.51
C LYS A 32 1.07 6.35 -6.64
N ILE A 33 2.30 6.30 -7.17
CA ILE A 33 2.64 6.13 -8.59
C ILE A 33 2.67 4.65 -9.05
N SER A 34 2.84 3.70 -8.14
CA SER A 34 2.68 2.26 -8.38
C SER A 34 2.00 1.60 -7.16
N TYR A 35 1.73 0.31 -7.24
CA TYR A 35 1.18 -0.46 -6.12
C TYR A 35 2.14 -0.47 -4.94
N PHE A 36 1.57 -0.32 -3.75
CA PHE A 36 2.30 -0.29 -2.49
C PHE A 36 3.24 -1.50 -2.33
N GLU A 37 2.72 -2.67 -2.67
CA GLU A 37 3.43 -3.94 -2.57
C GLU A 37 4.67 -3.98 -3.48
N VAL A 38 4.59 -3.43 -4.69
CA VAL A 38 5.72 -3.44 -5.64
C VAL A 38 6.85 -2.54 -5.16
N ILE A 39 6.51 -1.39 -4.57
CA ILE A 39 7.51 -0.47 -4.01
C ILE A 39 8.21 -1.13 -2.81
N PHE A 40 7.44 -1.72 -1.90
CA PHE A 40 7.98 -2.47 -0.75
C PHE A 40 8.90 -3.60 -1.19
N ARG A 41 8.44 -4.47 -2.09
CA ARG A 41 9.19 -5.64 -2.55
C ARG A 41 10.45 -5.27 -3.32
N ARG A 42 10.40 -4.21 -4.14
CA ARG A 42 11.59 -3.66 -4.79
C ARG A 42 12.61 -3.16 -3.76
N ASP A 43 12.17 -2.39 -2.76
CA ASP A 43 13.06 -1.86 -1.74
C ASP A 43 13.70 -2.99 -0.91
N HIS A 44 12.94 -4.01 -0.53
CA HIS A 44 13.47 -5.22 0.10
C HIS A 44 14.48 -5.95 -0.81
N ALA A 45 14.15 -6.14 -2.09
CA ALA A 45 15.06 -6.73 -3.07
C ALA A 45 16.38 -5.93 -3.19
N ARG A 46 16.34 -4.60 -3.10
CA ARG A 46 17.56 -3.76 -3.06
C ARG A 46 18.39 -4.02 -1.81
N GLU A 47 17.78 -4.25 -0.65
CA GLU A 47 18.50 -4.57 0.58
C GLU A 47 19.21 -5.92 0.50
N VAL A 48 18.61 -6.90 -0.17
CA VAL A 48 19.14 -8.27 -0.23
C VAL A 48 19.88 -8.63 -1.52
N HIS A 49 19.97 -7.74 -2.51
CA HIS A 49 20.52 -8.03 -3.84
C HIS A 49 21.92 -8.68 -3.82
N SER A 50 22.75 -8.35 -2.82
CA SER A 50 24.11 -8.90 -2.68
C SER A 50 24.12 -10.42 -2.41
N LYS A 51 23.00 -11.00 -1.94
CA LYS A 51 22.80 -12.43 -1.81
C LYS A 51 22.57 -13.13 -3.15
N TYR A 52 22.25 -12.39 -4.21
CA TYR A 52 21.93 -12.91 -5.53
C TYR A 52 22.87 -12.34 -6.61
N PRO A 53 24.17 -12.74 -6.63
CA PRO A 53 25.13 -12.20 -7.62
C PRO A 53 24.69 -12.36 -9.08
N ALA A 54 23.95 -13.43 -9.40
CA ALA A 54 23.42 -13.69 -10.73
C ALA A 54 22.43 -12.61 -11.23
N TRP A 55 21.79 -11.86 -10.32
CA TRP A 55 20.92 -10.74 -10.70
C TRP A 55 21.67 -9.63 -11.44
N ALA A 56 22.99 -9.51 -11.28
CA ALA A 56 23.78 -8.54 -12.01
C ALA A 56 23.98 -8.91 -13.49
N GLU A 57 23.77 -10.18 -13.86
CA GLU A 57 23.94 -10.67 -15.24
C GLU A 57 22.67 -10.46 -16.10
N ASP A 58 21.51 -10.33 -15.46
CA ASP A 58 20.24 -10.02 -16.12
C ASP A 58 20.11 -8.49 -16.28
N ALA A 59 20.01 -7.99 -17.51
CA ALA A 59 19.96 -6.55 -17.76
C ALA A 59 18.68 -5.86 -17.22
N GLU A 60 17.60 -6.60 -16.97
CA GLU A 60 16.33 -6.05 -16.48
C GLU A 60 16.29 -5.92 -14.96
N VAL A 61 17.03 -6.77 -14.22
CA VAL A 61 17.02 -6.74 -12.76
C VAL A 61 17.65 -5.46 -12.19
N PRO A 62 18.86 -5.03 -12.58
CA PRO A 62 19.42 -3.75 -12.14
C PRO A 62 18.54 -2.56 -12.54
N LYS A 63 17.88 -2.62 -13.71
CA LYS A 63 16.93 -1.57 -14.11
C LYS A 63 15.79 -1.49 -13.10
N PHE A 64 15.12 -2.61 -12.82
CA PHE A 64 14.04 -2.67 -11.82
C PHE A 64 14.48 -2.18 -10.44
N LEU A 65 15.67 -2.58 -9.97
CA LEU A 65 16.18 -2.20 -8.66
C LEU A 65 16.61 -0.74 -8.54
N THR A 66 16.93 -0.05 -9.64
CA THR A 66 17.50 1.31 -9.60
C THR A 66 16.57 2.40 -10.13
N VAL A 67 15.49 2.02 -10.81
CA VAL A 67 14.51 2.94 -11.37
C VAL A 67 13.89 3.85 -10.29
N SER A 68 13.52 5.08 -10.67
CA SER A 68 12.77 5.96 -9.78
C SER A 68 11.34 5.44 -9.54
N ASP A 69 10.71 5.86 -8.44
CA ASP A 69 9.31 5.51 -8.15
C ASP A 69 8.34 5.97 -9.25
N GLU A 70 8.67 7.05 -9.96
CA GLU A 70 7.86 7.59 -11.06
C GLU A 70 7.87 6.68 -12.29
N GLU A 71 9.01 6.05 -12.57
CA GLU A 71 9.23 5.16 -13.69
C GLU A 71 8.79 3.72 -13.39
N LEU A 72 8.50 3.40 -12.12
CA LEU A 72 8.09 2.06 -11.67
C LEU A 72 6.75 1.60 -12.26
N THR A 73 5.88 2.54 -12.66
CA THR A 73 4.52 2.29 -13.17
C THR A 73 4.48 1.33 -14.37
N ASN A 74 5.59 1.19 -15.11
CA ASN A 74 5.68 0.37 -16.32
C ASN A 74 6.52 -0.90 -16.14
N LEU A 75 6.96 -1.23 -14.92
CA LEU A 75 7.94 -2.28 -14.65
C LEU A 75 7.34 -3.52 -13.97
N HIS A 76 6.09 -3.85 -14.32
CA HIS A 76 5.44 -5.12 -13.96
C HIS A 76 5.80 -6.22 -14.98
N THR A 77 7.09 -6.49 -15.16
CA THR A 77 7.59 -7.55 -16.06
C THR A 77 7.67 -8.90 -15.34
N SER A 78 7.86 -9.98 -16.09
CA SER A 78 8.14 -11.31 -15.53
C SER A 78 9.38 -11.30 -14.62
N GLU A 79 10.38 -10.51 -14.99
CA GLU A 79 11.66 -10.38 -14.32
C GLU A 79 11.52 -9.66 -12.98
N SER A 80 10.72 -8.58 -12.91
CA SER A 80 10.46 -7.91 -11.63
C SER A 80 9.69 -8.81 -10.67
N MET A 81 8.69 -9.56 -11.15
CA MET A 81 7.97 -10.56 -10.35
C MET A 81 8.90 -11.66 -9.82
N LYS A 82 9.82 -12.13 -10.66
CA LYS A 82 10.82 -13.13 -10.27
C LYS A 82 11.74 -12.62 -9.17
N VAL A 83 12.32 -11.42 -9.34
CA VAL A 83 13.21 -10.79 -8.33
C VAL A 83 12.48 -10.60 -7.00
N MET A 84 11.25 -10.10 -7.05
CA MET A 84 10.44 -9.92 -5.84
C MET A 84 10.18 -11.25 -5.13
N THR A 85 9.84 -12.31 -5.88
CA THR A 85 9.63 -13.65 -5.31
C THR A 85 10.92 -14.21 -4.72
N GLU A 86 12.02 -14.22 -5.49
CA GLU A 86 13.31 -14.76 -5.07
C GLU A 86 13.85 -14.04 -3.83
N SER A 87 13.60 -12.72 -3.70
CA SER A 87 14.01 -11.93 -2.53
C SER A 87 13.36 -12.37 -1.21
N GLU A 88 12.26 -13.13 -1.29
CA GLU A 88 11.45 -13.56 -0.16
C GLU A 88 11.55 -15.08 0.11
N ASP A 89 12.23 -15.86 -0.74
CA ASP A 89 12.22 -17.33 -0.72
C ASP A 89 12.65 -17.96 0.64
N GLU A 90 13.56 -17.31 1.37
CA GLU A 90 14.07 -17.79 2.66
C GLU A 90 13.30 -17.21 3.86
N LEU A 91 12.28 -16.37 3.63
CA LEU A 91 11.55 -15.70 4.70
C LEU A 91 10.41 -16.57 5.25
N THR A 92 10.34 -16.64 6.57
CA THR A 92 9.11 -17.07 7.24
C THR A 92 8.07 -15.95 7.18
N GLU A 93 6.78 -16.29 7.35
CA GLU A 93 5.69 -15.31 7.45
C GLU A 93 6.00 -14.21 8.48
N ARG A 94 6.47 -14.61 9.68
CA ARG A 94 6.87 -13.66 10.73
C ARG A 94 8.04 -12.77 10.28
N GLY A 95 9.03 -13.33 9.59
CA GLY A 95 10.16 -12.56 9.07
C GLY A 95 9.72 -11.52 8.04
N LEU A 96 8.83 -11.89 7.12
CA LEU A 96 8.25 -10.95 6.16
C LEU A 96 7.45 -9.85 6.86
N HIS A 97 6.67 -10.20 7.89
CA HIS A 97 5.92 -9.24 8.70
C HIS A 97 6.84 -8.20 9.37
N GLU A 98 7.92 -8.64 10.01
CA GLU A 98 8.89 -7.75 10.68
C GLU A 98 9.58 -6.80 9.68
N ILE A 99 9.93 -7.29 8.49
CA ILE A 99 10.52 -6.49 7.41
C ILE A 99 9.51 -5.45 6.91
N ALA A 100 8.26 -5.86 6.65
CA ALA A 100 7.20 -4.96 6.21
C ALA A 100 6.88 -3.88 7.26
N GLU A 101 6.82 -4.24 8.54
CA GLU A 101 6.61 -3.29 9.63
C GLU A 101 7.74 -2.27 9.71
N LYS A 102 9.00 -2.73 9.65
CA LYS A 102 10.16 -1.84 9.64
C LYS A 102 10.10 -0.88 8.46
N TRP A 103 9.83 -1.38 7.26
CA TRP A 103 9.72 -0.57 6.06
C TRP A 103 8.58 0.46 6.17
N LEU A 104 7.40 0.08 6.67
CA LEU A 104 6.25 0.97 6.86
C LEU A 104 6.55 2.12 7.85
N ASN A 105 7.50 1.93 8.75
CA ASN A 105 7.93 2.92 9.73
C ASN A 105 8.94 3.94 9.16
N THR A 106 9.54 3.68 8.01
CA THR A 106 10.60 4.52 7.43
C THR A 106 10.33 5.00 6.00
N ALA A 107 9.56 4.24 5.22
CA ALA A 107 9.31 4.52 3.81
C ALA A 107 8.27 5.63 3.66
N HIS A 108 8.57 6.59 2.78
CA HIS A 108 7.73 7.76 2.52
C HIS A 108 7.20 7.76 1.09
N HIS A 109 5.97 8.22 0.91
CA HIS A 109 5.42 8.45 -0.42
C HIS A 109 6.08 9.68 -1.07
N PRO A 110 6.65 9.57 -2.29
CA PRO A 110 7.46 10.63 -2.88
C PRO A 110 6.68 11.93 -3.12
N ARG A 111 5.39 11.85 -3.46
CA ARG A 111 4.55 13.04 -3.71
C ARG A 111 4.04 13.72 -2.43
N PHE A 112 3.74 12.92 -1.41
CA PHE A 112 3.02 13.41 -0.22
C PHE A 112 3.95 13.62 0.98
N GLU A 113 5.21 13.19 0.85
CA GLU A 113 6.27 13.28 1.86
C GLU A 113 5.84 12.73 3.23
N CYS A 114 4.98 11.71 3.22
CA CYS A 114 4.46 11.08 4.43
C CYS A 114 4.75 9.59 4.44
N LEU A 115 4.82 8.99 5.62
CA LEU A 115 4.93 7.55 5.76
C LEU A 115 3.81 6.84 5.01
N TYR A 116 4.13 5.74 4.34
CA TYR A 116 3.14 4.96 3.60
C TYR A 116 1.99 4.49 4.50
N LYS A 117 2.27 4.04 5.73
CA LYS A 117 1.24 3.65 6.71
C LYS A 117 0.25 4.77 7.06
N SER A 118 0.60 6.03 6.81
CA SER A 118 -0.22 7.20 7.09
C SER A 118 -1.04 7.69 5.89
N GLN A 119 -0.89 7.10 4.70
CA GLN A 119 -1.54 7.59 3.49
C GLN A 119 -3.07 7.59 3.53
N HIS A 120 -3.69 6.58 4.15
CA HIS A 120 -5.16 6.50 4.29
C HIS A 120 -5.75 7.78 4.90
N ARG A 121 -4.97 8.50 5.72
CA ARG A 121 -5.38 9.76 6.36
C ARG A 121 -5.51 10.91 5.35
N ILE A 122 -4.77 10.88 4.24
CA ILE A 122 -4.92 11.83 3.13
C ILE A 122 -6.30 11.67 2.49
N PHE A 123 -6.71 10.43 2.23
CA PHE A 123 -8.03 10.13 1.68
C PHE A 123 -9.13 10.58 2.63
N LEU A 124 -9.03 10.23 3.91
CA LEU A 124 -9.99 10.64 4.93
C LEU A 124 -10.11 12.17 5.07
N ARG A 125 -9.00 12.91 4.98
CA ARG A 125 -9.01 14.39 4.98
C ARG A 125 -9.78 14.95 3.78
N ARG A 126 -9.56 14.40 2.57
CA ARG A 126 -10.28 14.81 1.36
C ARG A 126 -11.77 14.45 1.45
N TYR A 127 -12.10 13.27 1.94
CA TYR A 127 -13.47 12.79 2.10
C TYR A 127 -14.24 13.64 3.12
N ARG A 128 -13.63 13.97 4.28
CA ARG A 128 -14.19 14.90 5.28
C ARG A 128 -14.45 16.30 4.70
N ARG A 129 -13.56 16.83 3.87
CA ARG A 129 -13.76 18.13 3.20
C ARG A 129 -14.96 18.10 2.24
N LEU A 130 -15.18 16.99 1.56
CA LEU A 130 -16.29 16.82 0.60
C LEU A 130 -17.64 16.57 1.27
N LEU A 131 -17.67 15.87 2.41
CA LEU A 131 -18.92 15.50 3.11
C LEU A 131 -19.33 16.47 4.23
N GLY A 132 -18.53 17.50 4.53
CA GLY A 132 -18.75 18.35 5.70
C GLY A 132 -18.53 17.60 7.03
N ASN A 133 -18.85 18.25 8.16
CA ASN A 133 -18.58 17.83 9.55
C ASN A 133 -19.28 16.53 10.02
N PHE A 134 -19.45 15.51 9.16
CA PHE A 134 -20.12 14.25 9.49
C PHE A 134 -19.25 13.21 10.20
N VAL A 135 -17.94 13.45 10.36
CA VAL A 135 -17.03 12.51 11.04
C VAL A 135 -16.40 13.17 12.25
N GLN A 136 -17.03 13.01 13.42
CA GLN A 136 -16.40 13.32 14.71
C GLN A 136 -15.36 12.25 15.04
N GLY A 137 -14.12 12.68 15.29
CA GLY A 137 -13.02 11.81 15.72
C GLY A 137 -11.67 12.49 15.53
N GLU A 138 -10.94 12.71 16.63
CA GLU A 138 -9.58 13.24 16.61
C GLU A 138 -8.62 12.23 15.97
N THR A 139 -7.90 12.71 14.97
CA THR A 139 -6.79 11.98 14.37
C THR A 139 -5.60 12.91 14.45
N ALA A 140 -4.60 12.58 15.28
CA ALA A 140 -3.36 13.35 15.41
C ALA A 140 -2.84 13.78 14.04
N ASP A 141 -2.59 15.08 13.84
CA ASP A 141 -2.16 15.61 12.56
C ASP A 141 -0.82 15.00 12.16
N VAL A 142 -0.82 14.19 11.10
CA VAL A 142 0.41 13.93 10.35
C VAL A 142 0.50 15.06 9.32
N GLU A 143 1.61 15.78 9.36
CA GLU A 143 1.97 16.75 8.32
C GLU A 143 2.31 15.99 7.03
N CYS A 144 1.28 15.56 6.29
CA CYS A 144 1.43 15.21 4.89
C CYS A 144 1.38 16.52 4.09
N ARG A 145 2.35 16.77 3.21
CA ARG A 145 2.26 17.92 2.30
C ARG A 145 1.16 17.66 1.27
N GLY A 146 0.06 18.41 1.39
CA GLY A 146 -0.95 18.52 0.35
C GLY A 146 -0.66 19.75 -0.50
N LYS A 147 -0.42 19.57 -1.80
CA LYS A 147 -0.75 20.62 -2.78
C LYS A 147 -2.24 20.55 -3.09
#